data_AF-A0A1A2SN07-F1
#
_entry.id   AF-A0A1A2SN07-F1
#
_cell.length_a   1.000
_cell.length_b   1.000
_cell.length_c   1.000
_cell.angle_alpha   90.00
_cell.angle_beta   90.00
_cell.angle_gamma   90.00
#
_symmetry.space_group_name_H-M   'P 1'
#
loop_
_entity.id
_entity.type
_entity.pdbx_description
1 polymer ?
#
loop_
_entity_poly.entity_id
_entity_poly.type
_entity_poly.pdbx_seq_one_letter_code
_entity_poly.pdbx_strand_id
1 'polypeptide(L)'
;MARIRKLVAALSRRGPHRVLRGDLAFAGLPGVVYTPEEGLNLPGVAFGHDWLAGAARYSNLLEHLASWGIVAGAKGAGTTSS
;
A
#
# COMPACT_ATOMS: atom_id res chain seq x y z
N MET A 1 25.57 0.87 -15.59
CA MET A 1 25.05 2.16 -15.05
C MET A 1 23.75 2.67 -15.69
N ALA A 2 23.64 2.80 -17.02
CA ALA A 2 22.48 3.45 -17.66
C ALA A 2 21.11 2.78 -17.37
N ARG A 3 21.07 1.45 -17.25
CA ARG A 3 19.84 0.68 -16.97
C ARG A 3 19.30 0.91 -15.55
N ILE A 4 20.17 0.96 -14.55
CA ILE A 4 19.77 1.20 -13.14
C ILE A 4 19.18 2.60 -12.99
N ARG A 5 19.81 3.62 -13.60
CA ARG A 5 19.27 4.99 -13.57
C ARG A 5 17.88 5.09 -14.19
N LYS A 6 17.63 4.36 -15.28
CA LYS A 6 16.29 4.28 -15.89
C LYS A 6 15.27 3.63 -14.98
N LEU A 7 15.65 2.54 -14.29
CA LEU A 7 14.78 1.86 -13.32
C LEU A 7 14.46 2.76 -12.12
N VAL A 8 15.46 3.42 -11.54
CA VAL A 8 15.27 4.36 -10.43
C VAL A 8 14.36 5.52 -10.85
N ALA A 9 14.55 6.06 -12.06
CA ALA A 9 13.69 7.12 -12.58
C ALA A 9 12.23 6.64 -12.81
N ALA A 10 12.04 5.40 -13.25
CA ALA A 10 10.70 4.80 -13.39
C ALA A 10 10.03 4.61 -12.03
N LEU A 11 10.72 3.99 -11.07
CA LEU A 11 10.23 3.75 -9.71
C LEU A 11 9.97 5.04 -8.94
N SER A 12 10.51 6.18 -9.36
CA SER A 12 10.17 7.48 -8.76
C SER A 12 8.76 7.96 -9.13
N ARG A 13 8.07 7.27 -10.06
CA ARG A 13 6.71 7.58 -10.54
C ARG A 13 5.74 6.46 -10.15
N ARG A 14 4.42 6.74 -10.20
CA ARG A 14 3.38 5.70 -10.11
C ARG A 14 3.64 4.61 -11.16
N GLY A 15 3.47 3.36 -10.76
CA GLY A 15 3.56 2.21 -11.63
C GLY A 15 2.35 2.06 -12.56
N PRO A 16 2.37 1.03 -13.42
CA PRO A 16 1.40 0.89 -14.49
C PRO A 16 0.03 0.39 -14.02
N HIS A 17 -0.09 -0.16 -12.80
CA HIS A 17 -1.35 -0.72 -12.33
C HIS A 17 -2.26 0.36 -11.75
N ARG A 18 -3.54 0.32 -12.13
CA ARG A 18 -4.59 1.03 -11.42
C ARG A 18 -4.73 0.41 -10.03
N VAL A 19 -4.94 1.26 -9.02
CA VAL A 19 -4.99 0.86 -7.61
C VAL A 19 -6.40 0.93 -7.08
N LEU A 20 -6.82 -0.11 -6.37
CA LEU A 20 -8.03 -0.15 -5.57
C LEU A 20 -7.67 0.01 -4.09
N ARG A 21 -8.54 0.70 -3.34
CA ARG A 21 -8.45 0.86 -1.89
C ARG A 21 -9.66 0.20 -1.22
N GLY A 22 -9.39 -0.64 -0.23
CA GLY A 22 -10.39 -1.27 0.61
C GLY A 22 -10.13 -1.06 2.10
N ASP A 23 -11.13 -1.41 2.91
CA ASP A 23 -11.03 -1.45 4.37
C ASP A 23 -10.57 -2.86 4.80
N LEU A 24 -9.62 -2.94 5.74
CA LEU A 24 -9.21 -4.20 6.35
C LEU A 24 -10.29 -4.77 7.29
N ALA A 25 -11.37 -4.03 7.57
CA ALA A 25 -12.50 -4.48 8.39
C ALA A 25 -13.11 -5.80 7.91
N PHE A 26 -13.02 -6.11 6.60
CA PHE A 26 -13.42 -7.41 6.07
C PHE A 26 -12.62 -8.58 6.69
N ALA A 27 -11.38 -8.35 7.10
CA ALA A 27 -10.52 -9.30 7.80
C ALA A 27 -10.58 -9.14 9.34
N GLY A 28 -11.55 -8.40 9.87
CA GLY A 28 -11.72 -8.17 11.31
C GLY A 28 -10.67 -7.25 11.95
N LEU A 29 -9.90 -6.52 11.13
CA LEU A 29 -8.86 -5.61 11.59
C LEU A 29 -9.17 -4.18 11.13
N PRO A 30 -9.14 -3.16 12.01
CA PRO A 30 -9.23 -1.79 11.53
C PRO A 30 -8.02 -1.50 10.64
N GLY A 31 -8.23 -0.86 9.49
CA GLY A 31 -7.13 -0.45 8.62
C GLY A 31 -7.52 -0.34 7.15
N VAL A 32 -6.51 -0.25 6.29
CA VAL A 32 -6.69 -0.09 4.84
C VAL A 32 -5.82 -1.05 4.07
N VAL A 33 -6.31 -1.50 2.93
CA VAL A 33 -5.55 -2.29 1.95
C VAL A 33 -5.56 -1.57 0.61
N TYR A 34 -4.39 -1.53 -0.04
CA TYR A 34 -4.20 -1.05 -1.40
C TYR A 34 -3.76 -2.24 -2.25
N THR A 35 -4.42 -2.45 -3.38
CA THR A 35 -4.16 -3.57 -4.29
C THR A 35 -4.15 -3.10 -5.73
N PRO A 36 -3.33 -3.70 -6.62
CA PRO A 36 -3.58 -3.62 -8.05
C PRO A 36 -5.02 -4.05 -8.36
N GLU A 37 -5.63 -3.44 -9.39
CA GLU A 37 -6.98 -3.77 -9.84
C GLU A 37 -7.09 -5.21 -10.38
N GLU A 38 -5.98 -5.79 -10.85
CA GLU A 38 -5.92 -7.11 -11.45
C GLU A 38 -4.70 -7.91 -10.97
N GLY A 39 -4.77 -9.23 -11.13
CA GLY A 39 -3.71 -10.17 -10.76
C GLY A 39 -4.05 -10.99 -9.52
N LEU A 40 -3.47 -12.20 -9.46
CA LEU A 40 -3.59 -13.13 -8.35
C LEU A 40 -2.18 -13.60 -7.94
N ASN A 41 -2.04 -14.10 -6.71
CA ASN A 41 -0.75 -14.51 -6.14
C ASN A 41 0.31 -13.39 -6.15
N LEU A 42 -0.15 -12.15 -5.96
CA LEU A 42 0.71 -10.97 -5.91
C LEU A 42 1.50 -10.91 -4.59
N PRO A 43 2.72 -10.34 -4.60
CA PRO A 43 3.48 -10.14 -3.37
C PRO A 43 2.74 -9.17 -2.43
N GLY A 44 2.77 -9.47 -1.13
CA GLY A 44 2.11 -8.70 -0.09
C GLY A 44 3.07 -8.05 0.91
N VAL A 45 2.76 -6.85 1.37
CA VAL A 45 3.47 -6.11 2.42
C VAL A 45 2.49 -5.66 3.50
N ALA A 46 2.78 -6.00 4.76
CA ALA A 46 2.11 -5.44 5.93
C ALA A 46 2.93 -4.28 6.48
N PHE A 47 2.38 -3.06 6.45
CA PHE A 47 3.06 -1.85 6.86
C PHE A 47 2.72 -1.46 8.30
N GLY A 48 3.67 -1.70 9.21
CA GLY A 48 3.63 -1.20 10.58
C GLY A 48 4.08 0.26 10.61
N HIS A 49 3.23 1.12 11.17
CA HIS A 49 3.55 2.53 11.41
C HIS A 49 3.35 2.86 12.88
N ASP A 50 3.95 3.97 13.30
CA ASP A 50 3.85 4.44 14.67
C ASP A 50 2.40 4.84 15.02
N TRP A 51 2.04 4.61 16.27
CA TRP A 51 0.69 4.72 16.84
C TRP A 51 0.10 6.14 16.71
N LEU A 52 0.93 7.17 16.57
CA LEU A 52 0.52 8.57 16.44
C LEU A 52 0.15 9.00 15.00
N ALA A 53 0.47 8.17 13.99
CA ALA A 53 0.28 8.52 12.58
C ALA A 53 -0.64 7.51 11.89
N GLY A 54 -1.95 7.67 12.00
CA GLY A 54 -2.91 6.76 11.35
C GLY A 54 -2.60 6.48 9.86
N ALA A 55 -2.92 5.27 9.41
CA ALA A 55 -2.60 4.72 8.09
C ALA A 55 -2.85 5.65 6.88
N ALA A 56 -3.82 6.57 6.99
CA ALA A 56 -4.11 7.58 5.99
C ALA A 56 -2.90 8.47 5.64
N ARG A 57 -1.98 8.73 6.58
CA ARG A 57 -0.76 9.52 6.33
C ARG A 57 0.21 8.84 5.36
N TYR A 58 0.10 7.53 5.19
CA TYR A 58 0.94 6.73 4.31
C TYR A 58 0.22 6.31 3.01
N SER A 59 -0.97 6.88 2.71
CA SER A 59 -1.75 6.54 1.52
C SER A 59 -0.93 6.60 0.23
N ASN A 60 -0.13 7.66 0.05
CA ASN A 60 0.70 7.83 -1.14
C ASN A 60 1.74 6.72 -1.29
N LEU A 61 2.34 6.26 -0.19
CA LEU A 61 3.31 5.16 -0.19
C LEU A 61 2.63 3.83 -0.52
N LEU A 62 1.52 3.54 0.15
CA LEU A 62 0.80 2.27 -0.03
C LEU A 62 0.24 2.15 -1.45
N GLU A 63 -0.33 3.24 -1.98
CA GLU A 63 -0.78 3.30 -3.37
C GLU A 63 0.40 3.20 -4.36
N HIS A 64 1.60 3.62 -3.96
CA HIS A 64 2.77 3.53 -4.84
C HIS A 64 3.20 2.08 -5.01
N LEU A 65 3.30 1.35 -3.90
CA LEU A 65 3.58 -0.08 -3.92
C LEU A 65 2.53 -0.83 -4.74
N ALA A 66 1.25 -0.54 -4.53
CA ALA A 66 0.15 -1.14 -5.28
C ALA A 66 0.22 -0.81 -6.78
N SER A 67 0.58 0.42 -7.16
CA SER A 67 0.72 0.76 -8.58
C SER A 67 1.82 -0.04 -9.30
N TRP A 68 2.76 -0.63 -8.54
CA TRP A 68 3.83 -1.48 -9.04
C TRP A 68 3.57 -2.99 -8.87
N GLY A 69 2.35 -3.38 -8.50
CA GLY A 69 1.97 -4.80 -8.43
C GLY A 69 2.10 -5.42 -7.04
N ILE A 70 2.28 -4.63 -5.97
CA ILE A 70 2.47 -5.11 -4.60
C ILE A 70 1.23 -4.78 -3.75
N VAL A 71 0.59 -5.81 -3.18
CA VAL A 71 -0.54 -5.59 -2.26
C VAL A 71 -0.01 -5.03 -0.94
N ALA A 72 -0.52 -3.87 -0.51
CA ALA A 72 -0.03 -3.17 0.68
C ALA A 72 -1.16 -2.96 1.70
N GLY A 73 -1.03 -3.57 2.88
CA GLY A 73 -1.98 -3.43 3.99
C GLY A 73 -1.38 -2.64 5.15
N ALA A 74 -2.16 -1.74 5.76
CA ALA A 74 -1.77 -0.99 6.94
C ALA A 74 -2.90 -0.99 7.97
N LYS A 75 -2.59 -1.41 9.21
CA LYS A 75 -3.55 -1.40 10.33
C LYS A 75 -3.92 0.05 10.69
N GLY A 76 -5.13 0.33 11.14
CA GLY A 76 -5.46 1.65 11.70
C GLY A 76 -4.64 1.93 12.96
N ALA A 77 -4.36 3.21 13.25
CA ALA A 77 -3.98 3.60 14.60
C ALA A 77 -5.15 3.20 15.50
N GLY A 78 -4.89 2.45 16.58
CA GLY A 78 -5.95 1.93 17.43
C GLY A 78 -6.67 3.06 18.16
N THR A 79 -7.76 3.55 17.58
CA THR A 79 -8.83 4.13 18.39
C THR A 79 -9.66 2.96 18.85
N THR A 80 -9.45 2.55 20.10
CA THR A 80 -10.39 1.68 20.81
C THR A 80 -11.76 2.33 20.70
N SER A 81 -12.66 1.72 19.95
CA SER A 81 -14.08 2.01 20.07
C SER A 81 -14.50 1.49 21.45
N SER A 82 -14.57 2.39 22.44
CA SER A 82 -15.27 2.20 23.71
C SER A 82 -16.18 3.39 23.90
#